data_AF-A0AAU5DBS0-F1
#
_entry.id   AF-A0AAU5DBS0-F1
#
_cell.length_a   1.000
_cell.length_b   1.000
_cell.length_c   1.000
_cell.angle_alpha   90.00
_cell.angle_beta   90.00
_cell.angle_gamma   90.00
#
_symmetry.space_group_name_H-M   'P 1'
#
loop_
_entity.id
_entity.type
_entity.pdbx_description
1 polymer ?
#
loop_
_entity_poly.entity_id
_entity_poly.type
_entity_poly.pdbx_seq_one_letter_code
_entity_poly.pdbx_strand_id
1 'polypeptide(L)'
;MQALIAILIGGLILAALVYDIGRLITPRESRWPPLARLRGRRAALEAAERWCAGLRTHGQIDAAAYQRRMSALARGQRTPPRGGRDG
;
A
#
# COMPACT_ATOMS: atom_id res chain seq x y z
N MET A 1 38.03 -12.70 -26.75
CA MET A 1 37.15 -11.55 -26.39
C MET A 1 35.74 -11.98 -26.00
N GLN A 2 35.02 -12.73 -26.83
CA GLN A 2 33.63 -13.13 -26.56
C GLN A 2 33.45 -13.95 -25.27
N ALA A 3 34.36 -14.88 -24.98
CA ALA A 3 34.34 -15.65 -23.73
C ALA A 3 34.57 -14.76 -22.49
N LEU A 4 35.47 -13.77 -22.57
CA LEU A 4 35.71 -12.82 -21.47
C LEU A 4 34.46 -11.96 -21.20
N ILE A 5 33.78 -11.53 -22.25
CA ILE A 5 32.52 -10.79 -22.15
C ILE A 5 31.44 -11.66 -21.50
N ALA A 6 31.30 -12.92 -21.91
CA ALA A 6 30.33 -13.85 -21.33
C ALA A 6 30.61 -14.11 -19.84
N ILE A 7 31.88 -14.27 -19.45
CA ILE A 7 32.29 -14.45 -18.05
C ILE A 7 31.96 -13.20 -17.23
N LEU A 8 32.25 -12.01 -17.74
CA LEU A 8 31.93 -10.74 -17.07
C LEU A 8 30.42 -10.56 -16.88
N ILE A 9 29.62 -10.84 -17.90
CA ILE A 9 28.15 -10.75 -17.84
C ILE A 9 27.62 -11.76 -16.83
N GLY A 10 28.06 -13.03 -16.91
CA GLY A 10 27.65 -14.08 -15.98
C GLY A 10 28.02 -13.74 -14.53
N GLY A 11 29.21 -13.19 -14.30
CA GLY A 11 29.66 -12.72 -12.99
C GLY A 11 28.80 -11.57 -12.44
N LEU A 12 28.47 -10.58 -13.28
CA LEU A 12 27.60 -9.47 -12.89
C LEU A 12 26.18 -9.94 -12.54
N ILE A 13 25.62 -10.85 -13.33
CA ILE A 13 24.29 -11.44 -13.07
C ILE A 13 24.31 -12.20 -11.74
N LEU A 14 25.34 -13.02 -11.51
CA LEU A 14 25.47 -13.80 -10.28
C LEU A 14 25.64 -12.89 -9.06
N ALA A 15 26.47 -11.85 -9.17
CA ALA A 15 26.65 -10.87 -8.11
C ALA A 15 25.36 -10.10 -7.79
N ALA A 16 24.61 -9.69 -8.81
CA ALA A 16 23.32 -9.03 -8.65
C ALA A 16 22.29 -9.95 -7.98
N LEU A 17 22.25 -11.23 -8.36
CA LEU A 17 21.34 -12.22 -7.77
C LEU A 17 21.66 -12.45 -6.28
N VAL A 18 22.94 -12.67 -5.95
CA VAL A 18 23.39 -12.84 -4.56
C VAL A 18 23.10 -11.59 -3.73
N TYR A 19 23.30 -10.40 -4.30
CA TYR A 19 22.97 -9.14 -3.65
C TYR A 19 21.47 -8.99 -3.39
N ASP A 20 20.61 -9.31 -4.36
CA ASP A 20 19.16 -9.21 -4.21
C ASP A 20 18.62 -10.23 -3.20
N ILE A 21 19.13 -11.46 -3.21
CA ILE A 21 18.82 -12.48 -2.19
C ILE A 21 19.24 -11.99 -0.80
N GLY A 22 20.48 -11.51 -0.66
CA GLY A 22 20.98 -10.97 0.60
C GLY A 22 20.15 -9.79 1.11
N ARG A 23 19.69 -8.94 0.19
CA ARG A 23 18.78 -7.81 0.48
C ARG A 23 17.38 -8.24 0.85
N LEU A 24 16.84 -9.29 0.24
CA LEU A 24 15.53 -9.86 0.59
C LEU A 24 15.56 -10.52 1.96
N ILE A 25 16.67 -11.19 2.30
CA ILE A 25 16.84 -11.91 3.56
C ILE A 25 17.24 -10.96 4.70
N THR A 26 18.01 -9.91 4.41
CA THR A 26 18.47 -8.93 5.40
C THR A 26 17.61 -7.68 5.30
N PRO A 27 16.57 -7.50 6.14
CA PRO A 27 15.80 -6.27 6.18
C PRO A 27 16.62 -5.21 6.92
N ARG A 28 17.73 -4.77 6.34
CA ARG A 28 18.43 -3.56 6.80
C ARG A 28 17.82 -2.37 6.08
N GLU A 29 17.25 -1.46 6.85
CA GLU A 29 16.50 -0.28 6.43
C GLU A 29 16.94 0.36 5.10
N SER A 30 16.01 0.51 4.16
CA SER A 30 15.95 1.69 3.28
C SER A 30 14.56 1.88 2.65
N ARG A 31 13.81 2.85 3.20
CA ARG A 31 12.73 3.64 2.56
C ARG A 31 11.45 2.98 2.02
N TRP A 32 11.03 1.83 2.54
CA TRP A 32 9.65 1.36 2.31
C TRP A 32 8.85 1.44 3.61
N PRO A 33 7.64 2.05 3.62
CA PRO A 33 6.83 2.08 4.83
C PRO A 33 6.63 0.62 5.27
N PRO A 34 6.84 0.29 6.56
CA PRO A 34 6.85 -1.09 7.03
C PRO A 34 5.60 -1.80 6.51
N LEU A 35 5.75 -3.05 6.04
CA LEU A 35 4.62 -3.83 5.50
C LEU A 35 3.46 -3.89 6.49
N ALA A 36 3.73 -3.81 7.81
CA ALA A 36 2.73 -3.63 8.85
C ALA A 36 1.91 -2.32 8.72
N ARG A 37 2.54 -1.20 8.35
CA ARG A 37 1.87 0.08 8.05
C ARG A 37 1.08 0.02 6.75
N LEU A 38 1.55 -0.71 5.73
CA LEU A 38 0.78 -0.94 4.50
C LEU A 38 -0.42 -1.86 4.74
N ARG A 39 -0.25 -2.93 5.52
CA ARG A 39 -1.34 -3.82 5.96
C ARG A 39 -2.35 -3.06 6.82
N GLY A 40 -1.89 -2.27 7.79
CA GLY A 40 -2.76 -1.41 8.61
C GLY A 40 -3.49 -0.36 7.77
N ARG A 41 -2.83 0.23 6.77
CA ARG A 41 -3.47 1.16 5.82
C ARG A 41 -4.54 0.45 4.98
N ARG A 42 -4.26 -0.76 4.50
CA ARG A 42 -5.22 -1.57 3.73
C ARG A 42 -6.42 -1.97 4.60
N ALA A 43 -6.19 -2.45 5.82
CA ALA A 43 -7.25 -2.79 6.76
C ALA A 43 -8.13 -1.57 7.10
N ALA A 44 -7.53 -0.39 7.27
CA ALA A 44 -8.28 0.85 7.51
C ALA A 44 -9.12 1.30 6.30
N LEU A 45 -8.60 1.12 5.07
CA LEU A 45 -9.35 1.38 3.84
C LEU A 45 -10.52 0.42 3.68
N GLU A 46 -10.29 -0.88 3.89
CA GLU A 46 -11.33 -1.91 3.83
C GLU A 46 -12.42 -1.67 4.89
N ALA A 47 -12.06 -1.23 6.09
CA ALA A 47 -13.03 -0.87 7.13
C ALA A 47 -13.87 0.36 6.73
N ALA A 48 -13.24 1.40 6.14
CA ALA A 48 -13.95 2.60 5.68
C ALA A 48 -14.90 2.32 4.51
N GLU A 49 -14.52 1.41 3.60
CA GLU A 49 -15.37 0.96 2.50
C GLU A 49 -16.60 0.20 3.03
N ARG A 50 -16.39 -0.78 3.93
CA ARG A 50 -17.49 -1.52 4.57
C ARG A 50 -18.44 -0.59 5.32
N TRP A 51 -17.91 0.42 6.01
CA TRP A 51 -18.73 1.43 6.68
C TRP A 51 -19.59 2.23 5.69
N CYS A 52 -19.02 2.71 4.57
CA CYS A 52 -19.78 3.43 3.56
C CYS A 52 -20.84 2.55 2.87
N ALA A 53 -20.52 1.29 2.61
CA ALA A 53 -21.48 0.30 2.10
C ALA A 53 -22.61 0.04 3.11
N GLY A 54 -22.29 -0.05 4.40
CA GLY A 54 -23.27 -0.14 5.49
C GLY A 54 -24.20 1.07 5.52
N LEU A 55 -23.67 2.29 5.46
CA LEU A 55 -24.51 3.49 5.43
C LEU A 55 -25.45 3.53 4.21
N ARG A 56 -24.99 3.09 3.04
CA ARG A 56 -25.82 3.07 1.82
C ARG A 56 -26.93 2.03 1.91
N THR A 57 -26.60 0.83 2.37
CA THR A 57 -27.57 -0.28 2.52
C THR A 57 -28.66 0.06 3.54
N HIS A 58 -28.32 0.82 4.59
CA HIS A 58 -29.27 1.30 5.59
C HIS A 58 -29.98 2.61 5.20
N GLY A 59 -29.80 3.09 3.96
CA GLY A 59 -30.45 4.33 3.47
C GLY A 59 -29.97 5.62 4.15
N GLN A 60 -28.88 5.56 4.93
CA GLN A 60 -28.36 6.72 5.67
C GLN A 60 -27.56 7.68 4.79
N ILE A 61 -27.15 7.25 3.59
CA ILE A 61 -26.51 8.10 2.58
C ILE A 61 -27.07 7.82 1.18
N ASP A 62 -27.19 8.87 0.38
CA ASP A 62 -27.56 8.78 -1.02
C ASP A 62 -26.39 8.28 -1.89
N ALA A 63 -26.70 7.90 -3.14
CA ALA A 63 -25.71 7.41 -4.09
C ALA A 63 -24.61 8.46 -4.38
N ALA A 64 -24.97 9.74 -4.40
CA ALA A 64 -24.04 10.84 -4.65
C ALA A 64 -23.04 11.05 -3.48
N ALA A 65 -23.49 10.98 -2.23
CA ALA A 65 -22.61 11.04 -1.07
C ALA A 65 -21.74 9.79 -0.95
N TYR A 66 -22.27 8.61 -1.28
CA TYR A 66 -21.47 7.39 -1.38
C TYR A 66 -20.33 7.53 -2.40
N GLN A 67 -20.64 8.01 -3.61
CA GLN A 67 -19.67 8.17 -4.68
C GLN A 67 -18.59 9.20 -4.33
N ARG A 68 -18.96 10.35 -3.75
CA ARG A 68 -18.01 11.34 -3.25
C ARG A 68 -17.05 10.77 -2.20
N ARG A 69 -17.54 9.93 -1.28
CA ARG A 69 -16.73 9.30 -0.24
C ARG A 69 -15.78 8.24 -0.82
N MET A 70 -16.25 7.41 -1.76
CA MET A 70 -15.38 6.45 -2.46
C MET A 70 -14.29 7.14 -3.27
N SER A 71 -14.62 8.23 -3.98
CA SER A 71 -13.62 9.02 -4.72
C SER A 71 -12.61 9.73 -3.79
N ALA A 72 -12.97 10.04 -2.55
CA ALA A 72 -12.03 10.56 -1.55
C ALA A 72 -11.08 9.46 -1.05
N LEU A 73 -11.61 8.26 -0.75
CA LEU A 73 -10.80 7.09 -0.36
C LEU A 73 -9.81 6.68 -1.46
N ALA A 74 -10.25 6.66 -2.73
CA ALA A 74 -9.40 6.36 -3.88
C ALA A 74 -8.25 7.37 -4.06
N ARG A 75 -8.49 8.64 -3.72
CA ARG A 75 -7.46 9.70 -3.69
C ARG A 75 -6.57 9.65 -2.44
N GLY A 76 -6.78 8.68 -1.55
CA GLY A 76 -6.05 8.57 -0.29
C GLY A 76 -6.38 9.67 0.73
N GLN A 77 -7.44 10.45 0.48
CA GLN A 77 -7.93 11.45 1.42
C GLN A 77 -8.67 10.71 2.54
N ARG A 78 -8.11 10.75 3.74
CA ARG A 78 -8.81 10.24 4.93
C ARG A 78 -10.01 11.13 5.19
N THR A 79 -11.17 10.51 5.34
CA THR A 79 -12.33 11.16 5.96
C THR A 79 -11.88 11.75 7.29
N PRO A 80 -12.21 13.01 7.61
CA PRO A 80 -11.91 13.58 8.93
C PRO A 80 -12.54 12.69 10.01
N PRO A 81 -11.89 12.57 11.19
CA PRO A 81 -12.45 11.82 12.29
C PRO A 81 -13.85 12.37 12.59
N ARG A 82 -14.83 11.48 12.51
CA ARG A 82 -16.19 11.75 12.94
C ARG A 82 -16.16 11.73 14.46
N GLY A 83 -15.82 12.86 15.08
CA GLY A 83 -15.58 12.94 16.52
C GLY A 83 -15.18 14.33 17.00
N GLY A 84 -15.99 15.33 16.67
CA GLY A 84 -15.98 16.65 17.30
C GLY A 84 -17.34 16.90 17.93
N ARG A 85 -17.68 16.12 18.95
CA ARG A 85 -18.68 16.46 19.96
C ARG A 85 -17.99 16.15 21.27
N ASP A 86 -17.63 17.22 21.99
CA ASP A 86 -17.69 17.38 23.45
C ASP A 86 -16.89 18.64 23.83
N GLY A 87 -17.60 19.68 24.26
CA GLY A 87 -17.07 20.96 24.76
C GLY A 87 -17.68 22.18 24.09
#